data_AF-A0A3R9RH87-F1
#
_entry.id   AF-A0A3R9RH87-F1
#
_cell.length_a   1.000
_cell.length_b   1.000
_cell.length_c   1.000
_cell.angle_alpha   90.00
_cell.angle_beta   90.00
_cell.angle_gamma   90.00
#
_symmetry.space_group_name_H-M   'P 1'
#
loop_
_entity.id
_entity.type
_entity.pdbx_description
1 polymer ?
#
loop_
_entity_poly.entity_id
_entity_poly.type
_entity_poly.pdbx_seq_one_letter_code
_entity_poly.pdbx_strand_id
1 'polypeptide(L)'
;MRRIIALIILVALIIAIALFCSLYLAIFESEGPEIEWSRTFDGGGSDWGYSVQQTSDGGYIIAGITYSRGDGYGDVYLIKTDSNGNLQWSRTFGGSSTDWGESVYQTADGGYIVVGEANSFGVNGSDVYLIKTDPDGNLLWNRTFGGENYDWGESVQQTADGGYIIVGVTNSSGSGRNDVYIIKTDSNGNLQWSKTLGSSEDDVGFSVQQTDDGGYIIAGGTNSSKAGYDVWLIKLKSSSERKTSTVFPLPLIALLIPLIYRGIAEYLGSYAWRNRSTGGSIEKVKNLTRK
;
A
#
# COMPACT_ATOMS: atom_id res chain seq x y z
N MET A 1 6.79 57.06 44.55
CA MET A 1 7.92 57.20 43.61
C MET A 1 8.59 55.85 43.29
N ARG A 2 9.19 55.13 44.25
CA ARG A 2 9.87 53.83 44.00
C ARG A 2 9.00 52.75 43.32
N ARG A 3 7.72 52.63 43.72
CA ARG A 3 6.77 51.67 43.10
C ARG A 3 6.43 52.00 41.63
N ILE A 4 6.38 53.29 41.30
CA ILE A 4 6.10 53.76 39.93
C ILE A 4 7.32 53.50 39.03
N ILE A 5 8.53 53.76 39.53
CA ILE A 5 9.78 53.47 38.81
C ILE A 5 9.94 51.96 38.56
N ALA A 6 9.67 51.12 39.57
CA ALA A 6 9.72 49.67 39.41
C ALA A 6 8.70 49.15 38.38
N LEU A 7 7.50 49.74 38.33
CA LEU A 7 6.48 49.40 37.34
C LEU A 7 6.91 49.81 35.92
N ILE A 8 7.51 51.00 35.76
CA ILE A 8 8.02 51.47 34.47
C ILE A 8 9.13 50.55 33.95
N ILE A 9 10.06 50.14 34.81
CA ILE A 9 11.15 49.21 34.44
C ILE A 9 10.59 47.83 34.04
N LEU A 10 9.62 47.31 34.79
CA LEU A 10 8.99 46.02 34.49
C LEU A 10 8.25 46.06 33.14
N VAL A 11 7.49 47.13 32.87
CA VAL A 11 6.79 47.31 31.59
C VAL A 11 7.79 47.43 30.44
N ALA A 12 8.87 48.20 30.61
CA ALA A 12 9.92 48.31 29.60
C ALA A 12 10.60 46.96 29.31
N LEU A 13 10.84 46.14 30.35
CA LEU A 13 11.42 44.81 30.19
C LEU A 13 10.47 43.84 29.47
N ILE A 14 9.18 43.86 29.79
CA ILE A 14 8.18 43.03 29.10
C ILE A 14 8.09 43.41 27.62
N ILE A 15 8.09 44.70 27.30
CA ILE A 15 8.09 45.18 25.91
C ILE A 15 9.38 44.74 25.20
N ALA A 16 10.54 44.85 25.84
CA ALA A 16 11.81 44.42 25.26
C ALA A 16 11.85 42.90 24.99
N ILE A 17 11.34 42.07 25.91
CA ILE A 17 11.23 40.62 25.72
C ILE A 17 10.24 40.30 24.62
N ALA A 18 9.08 40.96 24.58
CA ALA A 18 8.08 40.75 23.53
C ALA A 18 8.63 41.11 22.14
N LEU A 19 9.36 42.24 22.03
CA LEU A 19 10.03 42.66 20.79
C LEU A 19 11.16 41.69 20.40
N PHE A 20 11.94 41.21 21.36
CA PHE A 20 12.98 40.21 21.11
C PHE A 20 12.39 38.87 20.67
N CYS A 21 11.30 38.41 21.31
CA CYS A 21 10.57 37.20 20.91
C CYS A 21 9.93 37.36 19.52
N SER A 22 9.32 38.51 19.21
CA SER A 22 8.74 38.74 17.87
C SER A 22 9.82 38.83 16.79
N LEU A 23 10.99 39.40 17.11
CA LEU A 23 12.13 39.43 16.20
C LEU A 23 12.72 38.03 16.02
N TYR A 24 12.82 37.23 17.09
CA TYR A 24 13.30 35.85 17.03
C TYR A 24 12.34 34.93 16.26
N LEU A 25 11.03 35.14 16.38
CA LEU A 25 10.00 34.41 15.62
C LEU A 25 9.97 34.82 14.13
N ALA A 26 10.33 36.06 13.79
CA ALA A 26 10.43 36.51 12.40
C ALA A 26 11.67 35.98 11.65
N ILE A 27 12.62 35.33 12.34
CA ILE A 27 13.85 34.76 11.73
C ILE A 27 13.65 33.29 11.33
N PHE A 28 12.54 32.65 11.72
CA PHE A 28 12.21 31.27 11.36
C PHE A 28 11.03 31.20 10.38
N GLU A 29 11.08 31.95 9.29
CA GLU A 29 10.31 31.54 8.11
C GLU A 29 11.05 30.33 7.53
N SER A 30 10.37 29.17 7.44
CA SER A 30 10.98 28.02 6.76
C SER A 30 10.99 28.34 5.28
N GLU A 31 12.12 28.83 4.79
CA GLU A 31 12.46 28.69 3.38
C GLU A 31 12.28 27.20 3.05
N GLY A 32 11.56 26.90 1.97
CA GLY A 32 11.31 25.53 1.57
C GLY A 32 12.63 24.75 1.37
N PRO A 33 12.55 23.45 1.08
CA PRO A 33 13.76 22.66 0.84
C PRO A 33 14.61 23.29 -0.28
N GLU A 34 15.90 23.52 0.02
CA GLU A 34 16.89 23.95 -0.98
C GLU A 34 17.36 22.75 -1.83
N ILE A 35 17.76 23.02 -3.09
CA ILE A 35 18.37 22.00 -3.95
C ILE A 35 19.78 21.73 -3.44
N GLU A 36 19.99 20.57 -2.82
CA GLU A 36 21.34 20.15 -2.38
C GLU A 36 22.24 19.78 -3.58
N TRP A 37 21.69 19.05 -4.54
CA TRP A 37 22.37 18.70 -5.78
C TRP A 37 21.37 18.46 -6.92
N SER A 38 21.83 18.61 -8.16
CA SER A 38 21.14 18.13 -9.35
C SER A 38 22.10 17.31 -10.21
N ARG A 39 21.57 16.30 -10.90
CA ARG A 39 22.31 15.37 -11.76
C ARG A 39 21.49 15.07 -13.00
N THR A 40 22.18 14.84 -14.11
CA THR A 40 21.60 14.32 -15.35
C THR A 40 22.27 12.99 -15.68
N PHE A 41 21.50 12.05 -16.21
CA PHE A 41 22.00 10.73 -16.60
C PHE A 41 21.63 10.51 -18.06
N ASP A 42 22.45 11.03 -18.98
CA ASP A 42 22.16 11.01 -20.40
C ASP A 42 22.95 9.93 -21.18
N GLY A 43 22.33 9.43 -22.24
CA GLY A 43 22.97 8.62 -23.28
C GLY A 43 23.23 9.37 -24.58
N GLY A 44 22.94 10.67 -24.65
CA GLY A 44 23.07 11.50 -25.86
C GLY A 44 21.79 11.63 -26.70
N GLY A 45 20.69 11.01 -26.29
CA GLY A 45 19.34 11.15 -26.86
C GLY A 45 18.31 11.53 -25.79
N SER A 46 17.02 11.42 -26.12
CA SER A 46 15.93 11.65 -25.17
C SER A 46 15.84 10.50 -24.18
N ASP A 47 15.82 10.80 -22.88
CA ASP A 47 15.69 9.82 -21.81
C ASP A 47 14.74 10.41 -20.75
N TRP A 48 13.86 9.60 -20.15
CA TRP A 48 12.87 10.05 -19.15
C TRP A 48 12.88 9.12 -17.94
N GLY A 49 12.75 9.68 -16.74
CA GLY A 49 12.57 8.93 -15.50
C GLY A 49 11.15 9.11 -14.97
N TYR A 50 10.42 8.00 -14.77
CA TYR A 50 9.01 8.01 -14.33
C TYR A 50 8.86 7.68 -12.86
N SER A 51 9.78 6.90 -12.29
CA SER A 51 9.71 6.49 -10.89
C SER A 51 11.07 6.54 -10.22
N VAL A 52 11.07 6.91 -8.94
CA VAL A 52 12.26 6.95 -8.08
C VAL A 52 11.94 6.41 -6.70
N GLN A 53 12.90 5.71 -6.10
CA GLN A 53 12.81 5.25 -4.72
C GLN A 53 14.18 5.35 -4.04
N GLN A 54 14.20 5.81 -2.78
CA GLN A 54 15.39 5.68 -1.94
C GLN A 54 15.61 4.21 -1.59
N THR A 55 16.84 3.73 -1.76
CA THR A 55 17.23 2.36 -1.46
C THR A 55 17.76 2.24 -0.04
N SER A 56 17.73 1.02 0.51
CA SER A 56 18.15 0.70 1.89
C SER A 56 19.61 1.01 2.21
N ASP A 57 20.47 1.14 1.18
CA ASP A 57 21.86 1.60 1.29
C ASP A 57 22.00 3.14 1.32
N GLY A 58 20.89 3.87 1.31
CA GLY A 58 20.83 5.33 1.29
C GLY A 58 20.92 5.96 -0.10
N GLY A 59 21.16 5.17 -1.15
CA GLY A 59 21.14 5.63 -2.54
C GLY A 59 19.74 5.74 -3.13
N TYR A 60 19.65 5.82 -4.46
CA TYR A 60 18.38 5.95 -5.18
C TYR A 60 18.33 5.03 -6.39
N ILE A 61 17.17 4.42 -6.63
CA ILE A 61 16.87 3.66 -7.85
C ILE A 61 15.84 4.43 -8.66
N ILE A 62 16.05 4.53 -9.98
CA ILE A 62 15.19 5.25 -10.92
C ILE A 62 14.82 4.31 -12.06
N ALA A 63 13.55 4.26 -12.43
CA ALA A 63 13.06 3.59 -13.63
C ALA A 63 12.46 4.59 -14.62
N GLY A 64 12.58 4.26 -15.90
CA GLY A 64 12.09 5.08 -16.99
C GLY A 64 12.36 4.45 -18.36
N ILE A 65 12.60 5.29 -19.35
CA ILE A 65 12.90 4.90 -20.73
C ILE A 65 14.15 5.62 -21.24
N THR A 66 14.96 4.93 -22.05
CA THR A 66 16.05 5.52 -22.81
C THR A 66 15.88 5.25 -24.30
N TYR A 67 16.00 6.29 -25.13
CA TYR A 67 16.05 6.16 -26.60
C TYR A 67 17.49 6.14 -27.11
N SER A 68 18.45 6.17 -26.19
CA SER A 68 19.87 6.39 -26.46
C SER A 68 20.70 5.11 -26.34
N ARG A 69 20.15 4.08 -25.69
CA ARG A 69 20.82 2.82 -25.35
C ARG A 69 19.86 1.65 -25.53
N GLY A 70 20.41 0.47 -25.81
CA GLY A 70 19.63 -0.76 -25.92
C GLY A 70 19.49 -1.29 -27.34
N ASP A 71 18.63 -2.29 -27.51
CA ASP A 71 18.51 -3.09 -28.75
C ASP A 71 17.34 -2.64 -29.64
N GLY A 72 16.53 -1.68 -29.17
CA GLY A 72 15.29 -1.23 -29.80
C GLY A 72 15.18 0.27 -30.03
N TYR A 73 13.93 0.73 -30.24
CA TYR A 73 13.63 2.15 -30.40
C TYR A 73 13.63 2.90 -29.06
N GLY A 74 13.40 2.20 -27.95
CA GLY A 74 13.62 2.71 -26.61
C GLY A 74 13.41 1.59 -25.59
N ASP A 75 14.28 1.50 -24.60
CA ASP A 75 14.25 0.40 -23.62
C ASP A 75 14.03 0.91 -22.20
N VAL A 76 13.54 0.03 -21.33
CA VAL A 76 13.42 0.30 -19.90
C VAL A 76 14.79 0.66 -19.36
N TYR A 77 14.91 1.84 -18.75
CA TYR A 77 16.17 2.33 -18.21
C TYR A 77 16.13 2.31 -16.68
N LEU A 78 16.97 1.46 -16.08
CA LEU A 78 17.11 1.33 -14.64
C LEU A 78 18.45 1.92 -14.21
N ILE A 79 18.41 2.93 -13.34
CA ILE A 79 19.59 3.67 -12.87
C ILE A 79 19.69 3.55 -11.36
N LYS A 80 20.88 3.18 -10.86
CA LYS A 80 21.21 3.21 -9.43
C LYS A 80 22.24 4.29 -9.15
N THR A 81 22.01 5.05 -8.10
CA THR A 81 22.94 6.07 -7.60
C THR A 81 23.31 5.83 -6.14
N ASP A 82 24.38 6.48 -5.70
CA ASP A 82 24.66 6.68 -4.28
C ASP A 82 23.75 7.78 -3.67
N SER A 83 23.93 8.07 -2.38
CA SER A 83 23.18 9.09 -1.64
C SER A 83 23.46 10.54 -2.11
N ASN A 84 24.54 10.76 -2.86
CA ASN A 84 24.94 12.06 -3.42
C ASN A 84 24.51 12.21 -4.88
N GLY A 85 23.70 11.28 -5.39
CA GLY A 85 23.24 11.23 -6.77
C GLY A 85 24.31 10.80 -7.78
N ASN A 86 25.46 10.27 -7.35
CA ASN A 86 26.47 9.78 -8.30
C ASN A 86 26.04 8.43 -8.87
N LEU A 87 26.14 8.28 -10.19
CA LEU A 87 25.83 7.03 -10.88
C LEU A 87 26.71 5.87 -10.35
N GLN A 88 26.08 4.83 -9.84
CA GLN A 88 26.75 3.58 -9.50
C GLN A 88 26.70 2.61 -10.68
N TRP A 89 25.52 2.41 -11.24
CA TRP A 89 25.33 1.61 -12.45
C TRP A 89 24.03 1.97 -13.16
N SER A 90 23.93 1.57 -14.42
CA SER A 90 22.69 1.63 -15.18
C SER A 90 22.51 0.37 -16.03
N ARG A 91 21.27 0.01 -16.34
CA ARG A 91 20.88 -1.17 -17.10
C ARG A 91 19.71 -0.86 -18.02
N THR A 92 19.66 -1.53 -19.16
CA THR A 92 18.54 -1.47 -20.09
C THR A 92 17.86 -2.83 -20.20
N PHE A 93 16.54 -2.83 -20.30
CA PHE A 93 15.74 -4.04 -20.50
C PHE A 93 14.68 -3.79 -21.57
N GLY A 94 14.56 -4.71 -22.52
CA GLY A 94 13.65 -4.55 -23.64
C GLY A 94 14.02 -5.50 -24.76
N GLY A 95 13.48 -5.25 -25.94
CA GLY A 95 13.77 -5.98 -27.16
C GLY A 95 13.92 -5.05 -28.36
N SER A 96 13.42 -5.47 -29.52
CA SER A 96 13.60 -4.72 -30.76
C SER A 96 12.65 -3.52 -30.93
N SER A 97 11.72 -3.29 -30.01
CA SER A 97 10.68 -2.26 -30.08
C SER A 97 10.80 -1.28 -28.91
N THR A 98 9.72 -0.61 -28.53
CA THR A 98 9.74 0.35 -27.43
C THR A 98 9.19 -0.27 -26.15
N ASP A 99 9.97 -0.26 -25.09
CA ASP A 99 9.62 -0.83 -23.79
C ASP A 99 9.83 0.23 -22.69
N TRP A 100 8.84 0.40 -21.82
CA TRP A 100 8.75 1.47 -20.83
C TRP A 100 8.84 0.92 -19.40
N GLY A 101 9.55 1.62 -18.52
CA GLY A 101 9.58 1.35 -17.08
C GLY A 101 8.86 2.44 -16.31
N GLU A 102 7.63 2.19 -15.90
CA GLU A 102 6.76 3.18 -15.25
C GLU A 102 6.96 3.24 -13.73
N SER A 103 7.24 2.10 -13.09
CA SER A 103 7.38 2.03 -11.64
C SER A 103 8.49 1.08 -11.20
N VAL A 104 9.22 1.46 -10.14
CA VAL A 104 10.27 0.64 -9.51
C VAL A 104 10.05 0.51 -8.01
N TYR A 105 10.40 -0.67 -7.47
CA TYR A 105 10.40 -0.95 -6.05
C TYR A 105 11.58 -1.86 -5.66
N GLN A 106 12.35 -1.48 -4.64
CA GLN A 106 13.40 -2.29 -4.04
C GLN A 106 12.76 -3.40 -3.22
N THR A 107 13.08 -4.64 -3.58
CA THR A 107 12.55 -5.84 -2.94
C THR A 107 13.33 -6.20 -1.68
N ALA A 108 12.73 -7.00 -0.78
CA ALA A 108 13.31 -7.39 0.50
C ALA A 108 14.63 -8.19 0.38
N ASP A 109 14.90 -8.80 -0.78
CA ASP A 109 16.16 -9.46 -1.11
C ASP A 109 17.26 -8.48 -1.57
N GLY A 110 16.98 -7.17 -1.56
CA GLY A 110 17.88 -6.11 -1.99
C GLY A 110 17.88 -5.81 -3.49
N GLY A 111 17.25 -6.67 -4.30
CA GLY A 111 17.07 -6.45 -5.73
C GLY A 111 15.94 -5.48 -6.04
N TYR A 112 15.50 -5.43 -7.30
CA TYR A 112 14.47 -4.49 -7.73
C TYR A 112 13.41 -5.18 -8.58
N ILE A 113 12.15 -4.77 -8.39
CA ILE A 113 11.05 -5.10 -9.28
C ILE A 113 10.65 -3.83 -10.04
N VAL A 114 10.51 -3.95 -11.36
CA VAL A 114 10.11 -2.86 -12.26
C VAL A 114 8.89 -3.30 -13.03
N VAL A 115 7.94 -2.40 -13.23
CA VAL A 115 6.80 -2.63 -14.13
C VAL A 115 6.67 -1.51 -15.14
N GLY A 116 6.16 -1.84 -16.32
CA GLY A 116 5.69 -0.88 -17.31
C GLY A 116 5.07 -1.60 -18.50
N GLU A 117 5.51 -1.26 -19.70
CA GLU A 117 4.95 -1.72 -20.97
C GLU A 117 6.03 -2.37 -21.83
N ALA A 118 5.74 -3.47 -22.51
CA ALA A 118 6.62 -4.00 -23.55
C ALA A 118 5.91 -4.18 -24.89
N ASN A 119 6.28 -3.36 -25.88
CA ASN A 119 5.88 -3.58 -27.28
C ASN A 119 6.72 -4.69 -27.94
N SER A 120 7.89 -5.01 -27.39
CA SER A 120 8.79 -6.01 -27.96
C SER A 120 8.29 -7.45 -27.80
N PHE A 121 7.34 -7.69 -26.88
CA PHE A 121 6.94 -9.04 -26.48
C PHE A 121 5.44 -9.31 -26.54
N GLY A 122 4.62 -8.29 -26.76
CA GLY A 122 3.17 -8.44 -26.86
C GLY A 122 2.71 -8.95 -28.24
N VAL A 123 1.51 -9.51 -28.28
CA VAL A 123 0.91 -10.05 -29.51
C VAL A 123 -0.05 -9.00 -30.09
N ASN A 124 0.40 -8.26 -31.11
CA ASN A 124 -0.35 -7.16 -31.78
C ASN A 124 -0.64 -5.92 -30.92
N GLY A 125 -0.06 -5.84 -29.72
CA GLY A 125 -0.09 -4.70 -28.82
C GLY A 125 1.06 -4.82 -27.84
N SER A 126 1.13 -3.92 -26.88
CA SER A 126 2.03 -4.09 -25.74
C SER A 126 1.40 -4.88 -24.61
N ASP A 127 2.23 -5.58 -23.85
CA ASP A 127 1.82 -6.26 -22.63
C ASP A 127 2.44 -5.58 -21.39
N VAL A 128 1.83 -5.77 -20.22
CA VAL A 128 2.41 -5.39 -18.93
C VAL A 128 3.75 -6.10 -18.78
N TYR A 129 4.84 -5.35 -18.65
CA TYR A 129 6.18 -5.92 -18.54
C TYR A 129 6.69 -5.84 -17.11
N LEU A 130 6.87 -7.00 -16.48
CA LEU A 130 7.37 -7.12 -15.10
C LEU A 130 8.80 -7.67 -15.12
N ILE A 131 9.75 -6.92 -14.56
CA ILE A 131 11.17 -7.24 -14.55
C ILE A 131 11.64 -7.39 -13.11
N LYS A 132 12.37 -8.47 -12.80
CA LYS A 132 13.09 -8.63 -11.54
C LYS A 132 14.58 -8.65 -11.77
N THR A 133 15.30 -7.89 -10.96
CA THR A 133 16.76 -7.85 -10.93
C THR A 133 17.33 -8.25 -9.58
N ASP A 134 18.62 -8.56 -9.56
CA ASP A 134 19.43 -8.64 -8.35
C ASP A 134 19.85 -7.22 -7.86
N PRO A 135 20.53 -7.10 -6.71
CA PRO A 135 20.97 -5.79 -6.20
C PRO A 135 21.94 -5.03 -7.11
N ASP A 136 22.64 -5.72 -8.00
CA ASP A 136 23.59 -5.16 -8.98
C ASP A 136 22.91 -4.82 -10.32
N GLY A 137 21.59 -4.96 -10.40
CA GLY A 137 20.77 -4.68 -11.57
C GLY A 137 20.82 -5.77 -12.65
N ASN A 138 21.40 -6.95 -12.39
CA ASN A 138 21.38 -8.02 -13.37
C ASN A 138 19.98 -8.64 -13.43
N LEU A 139 19.51 -8.93 -14.65
CA LEU A 139 18.21 -9.55 -14.88
C LEU A 139 18.17 -10.96 -14.26
N LEU A 140 17.21 -11.19 -13.36
CA LEU A 140 16.92 -12.53 -12.84
C LEU A 140 15.82 -13.19 -13.67
N TRP A 141 14.74 -12.45 -13.93
CA TRP A 141 13.65 -12.89 -14.79
C TRP A 141 12.80 -11.70 -15.23
N ASN A 142 12.04 -11.90 -16.31
CA ASN A 142 10.97 -11.00 -16.71
C ASN A 142 9.70 -11.81 -17.07
N ARG A 143 8.56 -11.13 -17.07
CA ARG A 143 7.24 -11.70 -17.40
C ARG A 143 6.42 -10.66 -18.15
N THR A 144 5.55 -11.13 -19.03
CA THR A 144 4.52 -10.30 -19.65
C THR A 144 3.13 -10.76 -19.22
N PHE A 145 2.21 -9.81 -19.08
CA PHE A 145 0.80 -10.09 -18.81
C PHE A 145 -0.07 -9.18 -19.68
N GLY A 146 -0.95 -9.79 -20.46
CA GLY A 146 -1.81 -9.09 -21.39
C GLY A 146 -2.53 -10.05 -22.32
N GLY A 147 -3.03 -9.54 -23.44
CA GLY A 147 -3.77 -10.28 -24.45
C GLY A 147 -3.45 -9.85 -25.87
N GLU A 148 -4.48 -9.68 -26.70
CA GLU A 148 -4.31 -9.36 -28.12
C GLU A 148 -4.18 -7.85 -28.42
N ASN A 149 -4.39 -6.99 -27.43
CA ASN A 149 -4.36 -5.53 -27.54
C ASN A 149 -3.35 -4.94 -26.55
N TYR A 150 -3.36 -3.62 -26.39
CA TYR A 150 -2.47 -2.89 -25.49
C TYR A 150 -2.82 -3.10 -24.02
N ASP A 151 -1.84 -3.46 -23.22
CA ASP A 151 -1.90 -3.64 -21.78
C ASP A 151 -0.59 -3.10 -21.19
N TRP A 152 -0.67 -2.28 -20.14
CA TRP A 152 0.53 -1.69 -19.52
C TRP A 152 0.37 -1.56 -18.02
N GLY A 153 1.49 -1.65 -17.30
CA GLY A 153 1.54 -1.50 -15.85
C GLY A 153 1.95 -0.09 -15.44
N GLU A 154 1.35 0.44 -14.38
CA GLU A 154 1.57 1.80 -13.88
C GLU A 154 2.27 1.78 -12.50
N SER A 155 1.97 0.78 -11.68
CA SER A 155 2.52 0.69 -10.32
C SER A 155 2.73 -0.75 -9.88
N VAL A 156 3.86 -1.00 -9.20
CA VAL A 156 4.20 -2.29 -8.60
C VAL A 156 4.62 -2.14 -7.15
N GLN A 157 4.25 -3.12 -6.32
CA GLN A 157 4.71 -3.24 -4.94
C GLN A 157 4.99 -4.70 -4.59
N GLN A 158 6.04 -4.96 -3.82
CA GLN A 158 6.21 -6.26 -3.17
C GLN A 158 5.19 -6.40 -2.02
N THR A 159 4.52 -7.54 -1.97
CA THR A 159 3.50 -7.86 -0.96
C THR A 159 4.10 -8.71 0.17
N ALA A 160 3.43 -8.73 1.32
CA ALA A 160 3.87 -9.41 2.54
C ALA A 160 4.06 -10.94 2.38
N ASP A 161 3.42 -11.56 1.37
CA ASP A 161 3.64 -12.97 1.03
C ASP A 161 4.88 -13.22 0.16
N GLY A 162 5.64 -12.17 -0.17
CA GLY A 162 6.85 -12.20 -0.98
C GLY A 162 6.59 -12.07 -2.49
N GLY A 163 5.34 -12.15 -2.95
CA GLY A 163 4.96 -11.89 -4.33
C GLY A 163 4.74 -10.41 -4.64
N TYR A 164 4.16 -10.09 -5.80
CA TYR A 164 4.03 -8.71 -6.26
C TYR A 164 2.59 -8.39 -6.65
N ILE A 165 2.12 -7.19 -6.28
CA ILE A 165 0.86 -6.62 -6.77
C ILE A 165 1.19 -5.54 -7.79
N ILE A 166 0.50 -5.59 -8.92
CA ILE A 166 0.62 -4.65 -10.02
C ILE A 166 -0.76 -4.08 -10.31
N VAL A 167 -0.82 -2.80 -10.66
CA VAL A 167 -1.97 -2.20 -11.33
C VAL A 167 -1.54 -1.47 -12.59
N GLY A 168 -2.44 -1.42 -13.56
CA GLY A 168 -2.32 -0.61 -14.76
C GLY A 168 -3.62 -0.65 -15.56
N VAL A 169 -3.50 -0.73 -16.87
CA VAL A 169 -4.62 -0.67 -17.82
C VAL A 169 -4.58 -1.85 -18.77
N THR A 170 -5.76 -2.31 -19.19
CA THR A 170 -5.93 -3.34 -20.20
C THR A 170 -6.89 -2.88 -21.30
N ASN A 171 -6.56 -3.17 -22.56
CA ASN A 171 -7.46 -3.09 -23.72
C ASN A 171 -7.82 -4.49 -24.24
N SER A 172 -7.24 -5.53 -23.64
CA SER A 172 -7.44 -6.92 -24.02
C SER A 172 -8.63 -7.57 -23.31
N SER A 173 -9.14 -6.96 -22.25
CA SER A 173 -10.25 -7.48 -21.46
C SER A 173 -11.06 -6.36 -20.82
N GLY A 174 -12.31 -6.65 -20.46
CA GLY A 174 -13.19 -5.69 -19.79
C GLY A 174 -14.39 -5.31 -20.67
N SER A 175 -15.05 -4.21 -20.33
CA SER A 175 -16.27 -3.74 -21.01
C SER A 175 -16.08 -2.41 -21.74
N GLY A 176 -15.00 -1.69 -21.44
CA GLY A 176 -14.62 -0.44 -22.06
C GLY A 176 -13.48 -0.63 -23.05
N ARG A 177 -12.91 0.48 -23.51
CA ARG A 177 -11.66 0.44 -24.29
C ARG A 177 -10.48 0.31 -23.36
N ASN A 178 -10.41 1.14 -22.33
CA ASN A 178 -9.46 1.02 -21.21
C ASN A 178 -10.19 0.49 -19.98
N ASP A 179 -9.71 -0.57 -19.37
CA ASP A 179 -10.18 -1.04 -18.07
C ASP A 179 -8.99 -1.16 -17.08
N VAL A 180 -9.26 -1.03 -15.78
CA VAL A 180 -8.23 -1.22 -14.74
C VAL A 180 -7.81 -2.68 -14.71
N TYR A 181 -6.51 -2.92 -14.85
CA TYR A 181 -5.93 -4.26 -14.77
C TYR A 181 -5.13 -4.45 -13.49
N ILE A 182 -5.52 -5.42 -12.68
CA ILE A 182 -4.85 -5.74 -11.41
C ILE A 182 -4.27 -7.14 -11.52
N ILE A 183 -2.97 -7.28 -11.26
CA ILE A 183 -2.25 -8.55 -11.38
C ILE A 183 -1.56 -8.85 -10.05
N LYS A 184 -1.76 -10.06 -9.54
CA LYS A 184 -1.01 -10.60 -8.40
C LYS A 184 -0.14 -11.77 -8.86
N THR A 185 1.13 -11.73 -8.49
CA THR A 185 2.10 -12.79 -8.78
C THR A 185 2.68 -13.38 -7.51
N ASP A 186 3.30 -14.56 -7.63
CA ASP A 186 4.21 -15.09 -6.61
C ASP A 186 5.59 -14.42 -6.68
N SER A 187 6.52 -14.83 -5.80
CA SER A 187 7.87 -14.25 -5.75
C SER A 187 8.73 -14.53 -6.99
N ASN A 188 8.35 -15.50 -7.83
CA ASN A 188 9.00 -15.86 -9.09
C ASN A 188 8.31 -15.20 -10.30
N GLY A 189 7.37 -14.29 -10.06
CA GLY A 189 6.61 -13.60 -11.10
C GLY A 189 5.53 -14.47 -11.74
N ASN A 190 5.20 -15.66 -11.22
CA ASN A 190 4.12 -16.45 -11.80
C ASN A 190 2.77 -15.86 -11.41
N LEU A 191 1.86 -15.77 -12.38
CA LEU A 191 0.50 -15.27 -12.15
C LEU A 191 -0.24 -16.12 -11.11
N GLN A 192 -0.70 -15.49 -10.03
CA GLN A 192 -1.60 -16.11 -9.06
C GLN A 192 -3.06 -15.82 -9.40
N TRP A 193 -3.37 -14.55 -9.70
CA TRP A 193 -4.67 -14.12 -10.19
C TRP A 193 -4.55 -12.75 -10.86
N SER A 194 -5.50 -12.44 -11.73
CA SER A 194 -5.72 -11.09 -12.24
C SER A 194 -7.20 -10.70 -12.13
N LYS A 195 -7.47 -9.40 -12.15
CA LYS A 195 -8.82 -8.82 -12.17
C LYS A 195 -8.85 -7.65 -13.14
N THR A 196 -9.92 -7.58 -13.90
CA THR A 196 -10.26 -6.42 -14.73
C THR A 196 -11.46 -5.72 -14.10
N LEU A 197 -11.34 -4.41 -13.87
CA LEU A 197 -12.39 -3.59 -13.28
C LEU A 197 -12.63 -2.36 -14.15
N GLY A 198 -13.89 -2.09 -14.44
CA GLY A 198 -14.29 -0.91 -15.19
C GLY A 198 -15.74 -1.02 -15.64
N SER A 199 -16.08 -0.15 -16.57
CA SER A 199 -17.42 0.10 -17.09
C SER A 199 -17.41 -0.05 -18.62
N SER A 200 -18.43 0.46 -19.32
CA SER A 200 -18.38 0.57 -20.78
C SER A 200 -17.53 1.76 -21.27
N GLU A 201 -17.12 2.64 -20.36
CA GLU A 201 -16.28 3.81 -20.62
C GLU A 201 -14.83 3.53 -20.21
N ASP A 202 -13.92 4.47 -20.45
CA ASP A 202 -12.51 4.31 -20.09
C ASP A 202 -12.28 4.39 -18.57
N ASP A 203 -11.52 3.42 -18.05
CA ASP A 203 -11.14 3.26 -16.66
C ASP A 203 -9.64 2.92 -16.55
N VAL A 204 -8.93 3.56 -15.62
CA VAL A 204 -7.46 3.46 -15.51
C VAL A 204 -7.02 3.35 -14.07
N GLY A 205 -6.01 2.51 -13.78
CA GLY A 205 -5.44 2.36 -12.44
C GLY A 205 -3.99 2.83 -12.42
N PHE A 206 -3.66 3.76 -11.51
CA PHE A 206 -2.35 4.42 -11.48
C PHE A 206 -1.45 4.00 -10.33
N SER A 207 -2.03 3.64 -9.17
CA SER A 207 -1.25 3.33 -7.97
C SER A 207 -1.89 2.21 -7.18
N VAL A 208 -1.07 1.29 -6.66
CA VAL A 208 -1.53 0.19 -5.80
C VAL A 208 -0.69 0.09 -4.53
N GLN A 209 -1.35 -0.22 -3.42
CA GLN A 209 -0.68 -0.57 -2.16
C GLN A 209 -1.41 -1.73 -1.46
N GLN A 210 -0.65 -2.61 -0.81
CA GLN A 210 -1.20 -3.59 0.12
C GLN A 210 -1.57 -2.90 1.44
N THR A 211 -2.75 -3.22 1.99
CA THR A 211 -3.22 -2.70 3.28
C THR A 211 -2.91 -3.67 4.43
N ASP A 212 -2.87 -3.14 5.66
CA ASP A 212 -2.55 -3.91 6.89
C ASP A 212 -3.48 -5.11 7.14
N ASP A 213 -4.72 -5.05 6.63
CA ASP A 213 -5.69 -6.16 6.67
C ASP A 213 -5.42 -7.24 5.60
N GLY A 214 -4.31 -7.15 4.88
CA GLY A 214 -3.91 -8.04 3.79
C GLY A 214 -4.64 -7.80 2.46
N GLY A 215 -5.54 -6.81 2.40
CA GLY A 215 -6.18 -6.35 1.17
C GLY A 215 -5.29 -5.48 0.31
N TYR A 216 -5.89 -4.85 -0.71
CA TYR A 216 -5.20 -3.93 -1.62
C TYR A 216 -6.05 -2.68 -1.83
N ILE A 217 -5.40 -1.53 -1.96
CA ILE A 217 -6.04 -0.28 -2.38
C ILE A 217 -5.44 0.19 -3.68
N ILE A 218 -6.29 0.70 -4.55
CA ILE A 218 -5.93 1.22 -5.87
C ILE A 218 -6.51 2.62 -6.03
N ALA A 219 -5.68 3.55 -6.50
CA ALA A 219 -6.12 4.86 -6.97
C ALA A 219 -6.07 4.90 -8.51
N GLY A 220 -7.08 5.49 -9.13
CA GLY A 220 -7.26 5.51 -10.57
C GLY A 220 -8.25 6.57 -11.04
N GLY A 221 -8.65 6.48 -12.30
CA GLY A 221 -9.66 7.32 -12.93
C GLY A 221 -10.78 6.49 -13.55
N THR A 222 -12.01 6.99 -13.53
CA THR A 222 -13.15 6.41 -14.23
C THR A 222 -13.90 7.47 -15.03
N ASN A 223 -14.22 7.20 -16.29
CA ASN A 223 -15.05 8.07 -17.11
C ASN A 223 -16.52 7.61 -17.14
N SER A 224 -16.91 6.73 -16.23
CA SER A 224 -18.28 6.20 -16.13
C SER A 224 -19.31 7.22 -15.61
N SER A 225 -18.84 8.33 -15.05
CA SER A 225 -19.69 9.43 -14.62
C SER A 225 -19.92 10.42 -15.78
N LYS A 226 -21.04 11.15 -15.77
CA LYS A 226 -21.50 11.97 -16.90
C LYS A 226 -20.66 13.25 -17.16
N ALA A 227 -19.40 13.34 -16.72
CA ALA A 227 -18.61 14.58 -16.79
C ALA A 227 -17.08 14.40 -16.92
N GLY A 228 -16.58 13.35 -17.59
CA GLY A 228 -15.15 13.13 -17.76
C GLY A 228 -14.56 12.21 -16.68
N TYR A 229 -13.23 12.12 -16.61
CA TYR A 229 -12.56 11.28 -15.61
C TYR A 229 -12.77 11.81 -14.19
N ASP A 230 -13.37 10.98 -13.33
CA ASP A 230 -13.42 11.16 -11.89
C ASP A 230 -12.35 10.33 -11.19
N VAL A 231 -11.92 10.78 -10.01
CA VAL A 231 -11.02 10.03 -9.13
C VAL A 231 -11.73 8.77 -8.62
N TRP A 232 -11.10 7.62 -8.83
CA TRP A 232 -11.61 6.33 -8.39
C TRP A 232 -10.69 5.69 -7.34
N LEU A 233 -11.27 5.36 -6.18
CA LEU A 233 -10.61 4.58 -5.13
C LEU A 233 -11.26 3.20 -5.05
N ILE A 234 -10.44 2.16 -5.17
CA ILE A 234 -10.86 0.76 -5.09
C ILE A 234 -10.18 0.11 -3.89
N LYS A 235 -10.94 -0.61 -3.06
CA LYS A 235 -10.38 -1.48 -2.01
C LYS A 235 -10.77 -2.93 -2.29
N LEU A 236 -9.76 -3.78 -2.50
CA LEU A 236 -9.89 -5.23 -2.59
C LEU A 236 -9.64 -5.85 -1.22
N LYS A 237 -10.48 -6.82 -0.86
CA LYS A 237 -10.30 -7.62 0.36
C LYS A 237 -9.17 -8.62 0.18
N SER A 238 -8.54 -9.01 1.29
CA SER A 238 -7.59 -10.12 1.29
C SER A 238 -8.24 -11.41 0.79
N SER A 239 -7.51 -12.20 0.00
CA SER A 239 -7.95 -13.52 -0.47
C SER A 239 -8.12 -14.54 0.66
N SER A 240 -7.55 -14.28 1.84
CA SER A 240 -7.74 -15.10 3.05
C SER A 240 -9.14 -14.93 3.68
N GLU A 241 -9.89 -13.89 3.32
CA GLU A 241 -11.33 -13.78 3.60
C GLU A 241 -12.16 -14.59 2.59
N ARG A 242 -11.83 -15.88 2.38
CA ARG A 242 -12.87 -16.76 1.84
C ARG A 242 -13.99 -16.74 2.86
N LYS A 243 -15.19 -16.30 2.44
CA LYS A 243 -16.45 -16.54 3.15
C LYS A 243 -16.40 -17.97 3.68
N THR A 244 -16.14 -18.13 4.96
CA THR A 244 -16.52 -19.35 5.63
C THR A 244 -18.03 -19.32 5.56
N SER A 245 -18.59 -19.97 4.54
CA SER A 245 -19.95 -20.46 4.59
C SER A 245 -19.98 -21.51 5.70
N THR A 246 -19.80 -21.11 6.95
CA THR A 246 -20.19 -21.88 8.11
C THR A 246 -21.70 -21.88 8.09
N VAL A 247 -22.26 -22.73 7.22
CA VAL A 247 -23.52 -23.37 7.52
C VAL A 247 -23.19 -24.22 8.75
N PHE A 248 -23.40 -23.67 9.94
CA PHE A 248 -23.47 -24.51 11.12
C PHE A 248 -24.63 -25.48 10.86
N PRO A 249 -24.42 -26.80 10.77
CA PRO A 249 -25.54 -27.69 10.95
C PRO A 249 -26.01 -27.48 12.40
N LEU A 250 -27.14 -26.82 12.58
CA LEU A 250 -27.98 -27.05 13.75
C LEU A 250 -28.26 -28.56 13.71
N PRO A 251 -27.56 -29.42 14.51
CA PRO A 251 -27.68 -29.40 15.97
C PRO A 251 -26.43 -29.97 16.71
N LEU A 252 -25.37 -29.19 16.96
CA LEU A 252 -24.37 -29.57 17.99
C LEU A 252 -24.63 -28.86 19.34
N ILE A 253 -25.25 -27.68 19.30
CA ILE A 253 -25.66 -26.94 20.51
C ILE A 253 -26.79 -27.68 21.26
N ALA A 254 -27.67 -28.41 20.57
CA ALA A 254 -28.74 -29.18 21.20
C ALA A 254 -28.24 -30.40 22.01
N LEU A 255 -27.06 -30.94 21.66
CA LEU A 255 -26.43 -32.07 22.38
C LEU A 255 -25.74 -31.64 23.68
N LEU A 256 -25.48 -30.35 23.87
CA LEU A 256 -24.84 -29.81 25.08
C LEU A 256 -25.86 -29.40 26.16
N ILE A 257 -27.13 -29.17 25.80
CA ILE A 257 -28.19 -28.80 26.76
C ILE A 257 -28.37 -29.87 27.87
N PRO A 258 -28.37 -31.19 27.58
CA PRO A 258 -28.49 -32.22 28.62
C PRO A 258 -27.25 -32.31 29.54
N LEU A 259 -26.06 -32.02 29.01
CA LEU A 259 -24.79 -32.03 29.76
C LEU A 259 -24.70 -30.83 30.72
N ILE A 260 -25.18 -29.66 30.29
CA ILE A 260 -25.27 -28.46 31.13
C ILE A 260 -26.32 -28.67 32.25
N TYR A 261 -27.46 -29.31 31.96
CA TYR A 261 -28.46 -29.64 32.98
C TYR A 261 -27.97 -30.69 33.99
N ARG A 262 -27.20 -31.70 33.56
CA ARG A 262 -26.59 -32.68 34.47
C ARG A 262 -25.58 -32.03 35.43
N GLY A 263 -24.72 -31.14 34.93
CA GLY A 263 -23.73 -30.43 35.76
C GLY A 263 -24.38 -29.52 36.81
N ILE A 264 -25.48 -28.84 36.46
CA ILE A 264 -26.21 -27.98 37.40
C ILE A 264 -26.97 -28.81 38.45
N ALA A 265 -27.55 -29.95 38.08
CA ALA A 265 -28.25 -30.84 39.01
C ALA A 265 -27.31 -31.49 40.05
N GLU A 266 -26.11 -31.91 39.64
CA GLU A 266 -25.09 -32.47 40.55
C GLU A 266 -24.52 -31.39 41.49
N TYR A 267 -24.37 -30.16 41.01
CA TYR A 267 -23.93 -29.01 41.81
C TYR A 267 -24.98 -28.58 42.86
N LEU A 268 -26.27 -28.60 42.52
CA LEU A 268 -27.34 -28.24 43.47
C LEU A 268 -27.69 -29.39 44.43
N GLY A 269 -27.58 -30.65 43.99
CA GLY A 269 -27.79 -31.83 44.85
C GLY A 269 -26.75 -31.98 45.96
N SER A 270 -25.50 -31.59 45.70
CA SER A 270 -24.41 -31.59 46.68
C SER A 270 -24.50 -30.46 47.72
N TYR A 271 -25.18 -29.35 47.39
CA TYR A 271 -25.47 -28.26 48.33
C TYR A 271 -26.60 -28.60 49.32
N ALA A 272 -27.62 -29.36 48.88
CA ALA A 272 -28.75 -29.73 49.73
C ALA A 272 -28.39 -30.72 50.86
N TRP A 273 -27.30 -31.50 50.71
CA TRP A 273 -26.80 -32.40 51.75
C TRP A 273 -25.92 -31.72 52.81
N ARG A 274 -25.31 -30.56 52.52
CA ARG A 274 -24.42 -29.86 53.46
C ARG A 274 -25.13 -29.04 54.54
N ASN A 275 -26.43 -28.74 54.39
CA ASN A 275 -27.15 -27.82 55.30
C ASN A 275 -28.19 -28.50 56.23
N ARG A 276 -28.12 -29.83 56.44
CA ARG A 276 -29.03 -30.55 57.37
C ARG A 276 -28.42 -30.95 58.71
N SER A 277 -27.24 -30.45 59.07
CA SER A 277 -26.61 -30.77 60.35
C SER A 277 -25.94 -29.56 61.01
N THR A 278 -26.73 -28.65 61.58
CA THR A 278 -26.43 -27.93 62.84
C THR A 278 -27.65 -27.10 63.24
N GLY A 279 -28.22 -27.40 64.41
CA GLY A 279 -29.35 -26.68 64.98
C GLY A 279 -28.97 -25.47 65.84
N GLY A 280 -30.02 -24.79 66.33
CA GLY A 280 -29.97 -23.69 67.32
C GLY A 280 -29.88 -22.29 66.68
N SER A 281 -30.57 -21.23 67.10
CA SER A 281 -31.64 -21.01 68.07
C SER A 281 -32.25 -19.62 67.79
N ILE A 282 -33.57 -19.54 67.79
CA ILE A 282 -34.48 -18.43 68.11
C ILE A 282 -33.84 -17.06 68.46
N GLU A 283 -34.18 -16.00 67.71
CA GLU A 283 -34.75 -14.79 68.30
C GLU A 283 -35.59 -13.94 67.32
N LYS A 284 -36.63 -13.32 67.90
CA LYS A 284 -37.75 -12.60 67.28
C LYS A 284 -37.33 -11.21 66.79
N VAL A 285 -37.90 -10.75 65.66
CA VAL A 285 -38.52 -9.42 65.58
C VAL A 285 -39.83 -9.53 64.78
N LYS A 286 -40.92 -9.13 65.42
CA LYS A 286 -42.28 -9.07 64.88
C LYS A 286 -42.50 -7.75 64.11
N ASN A 287 -43.33 -7.86 63.07
CA ASN A 287 -44.32 -6.89 62.57
C ASN A 287 -43.84 -5.49 62.13
N LEU A 288 -44.17 -5.11 60.89
CA LEU A 288 -45.42 -4.37 60.61
C LEU A 288 -45.71 -4.28 59.10
N THR A 289 -47.00 -4.27 58.84
CA THR A 289 -47.76 -4.44 57.61
C THR A 289 -47.90 -3.19 56.73
N ARG A 290 -48.14 -3.47 55.43
CA ARG A 290 -49.02 -2.74 54.48
C ARG A 290 -48.68 -1.30 54.11
N LYS A 291 -48.33 -1.10 52.83
CA LYS A 291 -49.28 -0.63 51.81
C LYS A 291 -48.88 -1.16 50.44
#